data_AF-A0A380DT27-F1
#
_entry.id   AF-A0A380DT27-F1
#
_cell.length_a   1.000
_cell.length_b   1.000
_cell.length_c   1.000
_cell.angle_alpha   90.00
_cell.angle_beta   90.00
_cell.angle_gamma   90.00
#
_symmetry.space_group_name_H-M   'P 1'
#
loop_
_entity.id
_entity.type
_entity.pdbx_description
1 polymer ?
#
loop_
_entity_poly.entity_id
_entity_poly.type
_entity_poly.pdbx_seq_one_letter_code
_entity_poly.pdbx_strand_id
1 'polypeptide(L)'
;MNFVTLTSDEFNAFTTKYFSHYTQSAIHYNHRVDLKGDVHLVGVKDDNGQVIAGCLLTEARTLKFFKYFYTHRGPVMDYTNQSLVAFFFKALTSY
;
A
#
# COMPACT_ATOMS: atom_id res chain seq x y z
N MET A 1 -8.01 -8.35 11.57
CA MET A 1 -7.27 -7.40 10.69
C MET A 1 -5.77 -7.63 10.82
N ASN A 2 -5.10 -7.96 9.72
CA ASN A 2 -3.66 -8.23 9.70
C ASN A 2 -2.97 -7.33 8.67
N PHE A 3 -1.94 -6.60 9.09
CA PHE A 3 -1.11 -5.79 8.18
C PHE A 3 -0.07 -6.69 7.50
N VAL A 4 -0.02 -6.66 6.18
CA VAL A 4 0.78 -7.61 5.37
C VAL A 4 1.39 -6.92 4.16
N THR A 5 2.45 -7.52 3.62
CA THR A 5 2.90 -7.25 2.25
C THR A 5 1.92 -7.92 1.28
N LEU A 6 1.46 -7.19 0.27
CA LEU A 6 0.59 -7.73 -0.77
C LEU A 6 1.40 -8.17 -1.98
N THR A 7 0.89 -9.18 -2.70
CA THR A 7 1.40 -9.47 -4.05
C THR A 7 0.88 -8.43 -5.04
N SER A 8 1.54 -8.31 -6.20
CA SER A 8 1.09 -7.44 -7.29
C SER A 8 -0.34 -7.80 -7.74
N ASP A 9 -0.66 -9.08 -7.80
CA ASP A 9 -1.98 -9.58 -8.20
C ASP A 9 -3.06 -9.27 -7.16
N GLU A 10 -2.78 -9.47 -5.87
CA GLU A 10 -3.71 -9.15 -4.77
C GLU A 10 -4.01 -7.65 -4.74
N PHE A 11 -2.98 -6.82 -4.88
CA PHE A 11 -3.13 -5.38 -4.95
C PHE A 11 -3.93 -4.96 -6.19
N ASN A 12 -3.61 -5.50 -7.37
CA ASN A 12 -4.32 -5.19 -8.61
C ASN A 12 -5.80 -5.56 -8.55
N ALA A 13 -6.11 -6.75 -8.04
CA ALA A 13 -7.48 -7.23 -7.88
C ALA A 13 -8.29 -6.30 -6.95
N PHE A 14 -7.66 -5.81 -5.89
CA PHE A 14 -8.27 -4.86 -4.96
C PHE A 14 -8.47 -3.47 -5.59
N THR A 15 -7.43 -2.88 -6.17
CA THR A 15 -7.48 -1.51 -6.73
C THR A 15 -8.28 -1.39 -8.03
N THR A 16 -8.55 -2.50 -8.71
CA THR A 16 -9.46 -2.53 -9.87
C THR A 16 -10.93 -2.57 -9.41
N LYS A 17 -11.20 -3.21 -8.27
CA LYS A 17 -12.55 -3.33 -7.71
C LYS A 17 -12.99 -2.06 -6.98
N TYR A 18 -12.08 -1.40 -6.28
CA TYR A 18 -12.33 -0.17 -5.52
C TYR A 18 -11.70 1.04 -6.21
N PHE A 19 -12.36 2.19 -6.14
CA PHE A 19 -11.82 3.42 -6.74
C PHE A 19 -10.40 3.69 -6.24
N SER A 20 -9.46 3.79 -7.18
CA SER A 20 -8.05 3.99 -6.90
C SER A 20 -7.50 5.08 -7.82
N HIS A 21 -6.58 5.88 -7.30
CA HIS A 21 -5.82 6.80 -8.14
C HIS A 21 -4.88 6.01 -9.04
N TYR A 22 -4.59 6.47 -10.26
CA TYR A 22 -3.74 5.70 -11.21
C TYR A 22 -2.33 5.37 -10.68
N THR A 23 -1.83 6.14 -9.71
CA THR A 23 -0.55 5.89 -9.02
C THR A 23 -0.60 4.72 -8.04
N GLN A 24 -1.80 4.25 -7.68
CA GLN A 24 -2.06 3.05 -6.89
C GLN A 24 -2.41 1.89 -7.83
N SER A 25 -1.52 1.57 -8.77
CA SER A 25 -1.72 0.49 -9.75
C SER A 25 -0.55 -0.49 -9.78
N ALA A 26 -0.84 -1.74 -10.11
CA ALA A 26 0.19 -2.77 -10.29
C ALA A 26 1.17 -2.43 -11.42
N ILE A 27 0.71 -1.72 -12.46
CA ILE A 27 1.57 -1.21 -13.54
C ILE A 27 2.63 -0.26 -12.97
N HIS A 28 2.22 0.69 -12.12
CA HIS A 28 3.16 1.60 -11.47
C HIS A 28 4.16 0.83 -10.59
N TYR A 29 3.67 -0.13 -9.81
CA TYR A 29 4.52 -0.97 -8.96
C TYR A 29 5.58 -1.72 -9.77
N ASN A 30 5.16 -2.50 -10.77
CA ASN A 30 6.07 -3.32 -11.59
C ASN A 30 7.14 -2.45 -12.27
N HIS A 31 6.74 -1.30 -12.83
CA HIS A 31 7.68 -0.36 -13.43
C HIS A 31 8.73 0.18 -12.44
N ARG A 32 8.34 0.44 -11.18
CA ARG A 32 9.27 0.90 -10.13
C ARG A 32 10.19 -0.22 -9.64
N VAL A 33 9.69 -1.44 -9.56
CA VAL A 33 10.50 -2.63 -9.26
C VAL A 33 11.61 -2.76 -10.29
N ASP A 34 11.27 -2.73 -11.58
CA ASP A 34 12.23 -2.90 -12.68
C ASP A 34 13.28 -1.79 -12.75
N LEU A 35 12.90 -0.55 -12.42
CA LEU A 35 13.81 0.60 -12.50
C LEU A 35 14.73 0.76 -11.28
N LYS A 36 14.19 0.63 -10.07
CA LYS A 36 14.91 1.01 -8.84
C LYS A 36 14.71 0.07 -7.65
N GLY A 37 13.65 -0.73 -7.64
CA GLY A 37 13.31 -1.58 -6.50
C GLY A 37 12.94 -0.81 -5.22
N ASP A 38 12.64 0.48 -5.34
CA ASP A 38 12.38 1.41 -4.22
C ASP A 38 10.88 1.53 -3.92
N VAL A 39 10.15 0.42 -4.05
CA VAL A 39 8.68 0.37 -4.00
C VAL A 39 8.19 -0.81 -3.18
N HIS A 40 7.10 -0.61 -2.44
CA HIS A 40 6.51 -1.57 -1.54
C HIS A 40 5.00 -1.65 -1.80
N LEU A 41 4.44 -2.85 -1.68
CA LEU A 41 3.00 -3.07 -1.62
C LEU A 41 2.63 -3.58 -0.24
N VAL A 42 1.89 -2.78 0.51
CA VAL A 42 1.38 -3.14 1.82
C VAL A 42 -0.14 -3.07 1.82
N GLY A 43 -0.77 -3.77 2.76
CA GLY A 43 -2.21 -3.80 2.86
C GLY A 43 -2.70 -4.39 4.17
N VAL A 44 -4.02 -4.49 4.28
CA VAL A 44 -4.68 -5.14 5.40
C VAL A 44 -5.57 -6.24 4.87
N LYS A 45 -5.44 -7.44 5.45
CA LYS A 45 -6.37 -8.55 5.24
C LYS A 45 -7.30 -8.69 6.44
N ASP A 46 -8.56 -9.00 6.17
CA ASP A 46 -9.52 -9.40 7.21
C ASP A 46 -9.22 -10.82 7.72
N ASP A 47 -10.03 -11.30 8.65
CA ASP A 47 -9.83 -12.61 9.27
C ASP A 47 -10.17 -13.78 8.32
N ASN A 48 -10.84 -13.49 7.19
CA ASN A 48 -11.10 -14.43 6.10
C ASN A 48 -10.01 -14.40 5.02
N GLY A 49 -8.96 -13.59 5.20
CA GLY A 49 -7.87 -13.42 4.22
C GLY A 49 -8.21 -12.48 3.05
N GLN A 50 -9.35 -11.79 3.07
CA GLN A 50 -9.73 -10.84 2.04
C GLN A 50 -9.00 -9.51 2.22
N VAL A 51 -8.48 -8.95 1.13
CA VAL A 51 -7.85 -7.62 1.14
C VAL A 51 -8.92 -6.55 1.36
N ILE A 52 -8.78 -5.78 2.43
CA ILE A 52 -9.68 -4.68 2.80
C ILE A 52 -9.00 -3.29 2.71
N ALA A 53 -7.67 -3.26 2.57
CA ALA A 53 -6.91 -2.05 2.26
C ALA A 53 -5.65 -2.41 1.48
N GLY A 54 -5.22 -1.51 0.59
CA GLY A 54 -3.98 -1.65 -0.18
C GLY A 54 -3.29 -0.31 -0.39
N CYS A 55 -1.96 -0.30 -0.38
CA CYS A 55 -1.16 0.89 -0.62
C CYS A 55 0.18 0.57 -1.29
N LEU A 56 0.43 1.26 -2.40
CA LEU A 56 1.75 1.40 -3.01
C LEU A 56 2.49 2.54 -2.32
N LEU A 57 3.68 2.22 -1.83
CA LEU A 57 4.62 3.16 -1.23
C LEU A 57 5.91 3.17 -2.03
N THR A 58 6.55 4.33 -2.16
CA THR A 58 7.96 4.37 -2.58
C THR A 58 8.84 4.92 -1.48
N GLU A 59 10.06 4.43 -1.40
CA GLU A 59 11.09 4.95 -0.53
C GLU A 59 12.15 5.75 -1.30
N ALA A 60 12.72 6.76 -0.67
CA ALA A 60 13.87 7.50 -1.19
C ALA A 60 14.85 7.82 -0.06
N ARG A 61 16.14 7.60 -0.28
CA ARG A 61 17.18 7.92 0.72
C ARG A 61 17.19 9.42 1.02
N THR A 62 17.13 9.76 2.31
CA THR A 62 17.19 11.15 2.81
C THR A 62 18.08 11.21 4.04
N LEU A 63 18.62 12.38 4.36
CA LEU A 63 19.41 12.63 5.58
C LEU A 63 20.46 11.53 5.87
N LYS A 64 21.23 11.15 4.84
CA LYS A 64 22.26 10.09 4.81
C LYS A 64 21.78 8.66 5.06
N PHE A 65 21.02 8.35 6.09
CA PHE A 65 20.65 6.97 6.45
C PHE A 65 19.15 6.76 6.64
N PHE A 66 18.36 7.84 6.60
CA PHE A 66 16.91 7.76 6.66
C PHE A 66 16.33 7.50 5.27
N LYS A 67 15.05 7.12 5.26
CA LYS A 67 14.26 7.00 4.05
C LYS A 67 13.00 7.83 4.19
N TYR A 68 12.65 8.53 3.12
CA TYR A 68 11.36 9.19 2.96
C TYR A 68 10.41 8.23 2.26
N PHE A 69 9.30 7.91 2.91
CA PHE A 69 8.23 7.08 2.36
C PHE A 69 7.08 7.96 1.86
N TYR A 70 6.52 7.61 0.70
CA TYR A 70 5.39 8.33 0.13
C TYR A 70 4.32 7.36 -0.40
N THR A 71 3.06 7.60 -0.03
CA THR A 71 1.89 6.77 -0.31
C THR A 71 1.22 7.03 -1.64
N HIS A 72 1.74 7.92 -2.50
CA HIS A 72 1.22 8.14 -3.86
C HIS A 72 -0.31 8.25 -3.97
N ARG A 73 -0.92 9.22 -3.30
CA ARG A 73 -2.39 9.44 -3.25
C ARG A 73 -3.23 8.22 -2.81
N GLY A 74 -2.60 7.21 -2.20
CA GLY A 74 -3.26 6.19 -1.39
C GLY A 74 -3.26 6.58 0.10
N PRO A 75 -3.65 5.66 0.99
CA PRO A 75 -4.05 4.27 0.75
C PRO A 75 -5.40 4.14 0.05
N VAL A 76 -5.63 3.00 -0.62
CA VAL A 76 -6.94 2.60 -1.12
C VAL A 76 -7.62 1.77 -0.02
N MET A 77 -8.71 2.27 0.52
CA MET A 77 -9.51 1.62 1.57
C MET A 77 -10.86 2.32 1.73
N ASP A 78 -11.77 1.71 2.49
CA ASP A 78 -13.00 2.37 2.91
C ASP A 78 -12.72 3.36 4.06
N TYR A 79 -12.74 4.65 3.75
CA TYR A 79 -12.51 5.74 4.71
C TYR A 79 -13.68 5.98 5.68
N THR A 80 -14.85 5.39 5.43
CA THR A 80 -15.96 5.43 6.39
C THR A 80 -15.73 4.47 7.57
N ASN A 81 -14.91 3.43 7.35
CA ASN A 81 -14.49 2.50 8.39
C ASN A 81 -13.31 3.07 9.20
N GLN A 82 -13.63 3.87 10.22
CA GLN A 82 -12.62 4.53 11.07
C GLN A 82 -11.66 3.55 11.76
N SER A 83 -12.14 2.36 12.15
CA SER A 83 -11.32 1.33 12.77
C SER A 83 -10.25 0.81 11.82
N LEU A 84 -10.59 0.60 10.54
CA LEU A 84 -9.64 0.21 9.50
C LEU A 84 -8.62 1.33 9.25
N VAL A 85 -9.07 2.57 9.12
CA VAL A 85 -8.19 3.74 8.91
C VAL A 85 -7.18 3.86 10.05
N ALA A 86 -7.64 3.82 11.29
CA ALA A 86 -6.78 3.92 12.47
C ALA A 86 -5.80 2.74 12.55
N PHE A 87 -6.27 1.52 12.29
CA PHE A 87 -5.42 0.33 12.26
C PHE A 87 -4.33 0.43 11.19
N PHE A 88 -4.71 0.81 9.96
CA PHE A 88 -3.80 0.91 8.83
C PHE A 88 -2.65 1.88 9.12
N PHE A 89 -2.96 3.11 9.55
CA PHE A 89 -1.92 4.11 9.81
C PHE A 89 -1.06 3.78 11.02
N LYS A 90 -1.62 3.15 12.07
CA LYS A 90 -0.84 2.66 13.21
C LYS A 90 0.15 1.57 12.79
N ALA A 91 -0.27 0.64 11.96
CA ALA A 91 0.57 -0.42 11.44
C ALA A 91 1.63 0.13 10.47
N LEU A 92 1.24 1.02 9.54
CA LEU A 92 2.15 1.69 8.61
C LEU A 92 3.24 2.49 9.33
N THR A 93 2.93 3.13 10.46
CA THR A 93 3.93 3.86 11.26
C THR A 93 4.99 2.94 11.87
N SER A 94 4.65 1.67 12.09
CA SER A 94 5.57 0.67 12.66
C SER A 94 6.40 -0.08 11.61
N TYR A 95 6.03 0.04 10.33
CA TYR A 95 6.68 -0.61 9.19
C TYR A 95 7.97 0.11 8.79
#